data_AF-A0A945AJQ0-F1
#
_entry.id   AF-A0A945AJQ0-F1
#
_cell.length_a   1.000
_cell.length_b   1.000
_cell.length_c   1.000
_cell.angle_alpha   90.00
_cell.angle_beta   90.00
_cell.angle_gamma   90.00
#
_symmetry.space_group_name_H-M   'P 1'
#
loop_
_entity.id
_entity.type
_entity.pdbx_description
1 polymer ?
#
loop_
_entity_poly.entity_id
_entity_poly.type
_entity_poly.pdbx_seq_one_letter_code
_entity_poly.pdbx_strand_id
1 'polypeptide(L)'
;MINNLSLNDYLLTHCNESMEKALAAERHPVWQRSCPEMNDIDFIRLGLMRCISAVDSGRHFIQTTEELHGEILPHSTYFKALKSSRRTRMLDAIECQSSEAS
;
A
#
# COMPACT_ATOMS: atom_id res chain seq x y z
N MET A 1 -11.34 -8.26 24.70
CA MET A 1 -10.75 -6.93 24.44
C MET A 1 -10.91 -6.68 22.95
N ILE A 2 -11.76 -5.74 22.56
CA ILE A 2 -11.86 -5.31 21.16
C ILE A 2 -10.70 -4.34 20.97
N ASN A 3 -9.65 -4.77 20.26
CA ASN A 3 -8.59 -3.86 19.87
C ASN A 3 -9.22 -2.82 18.94
N ASN A 4 -9.43 -1.60 19.42
CA ASN A 4 -9.79 -0.44 18.59
C ASN A 4 -8.56 0.01 17.79
N LEU A 5 -7.97 -0.89 17.00
CA LEU A 5 -7.02 -0.51 15.97
C LEU A 5 -7.79 0.27 14.91
N SER A 6 -7.28 1.43 14.52
CA SER A 6 -7.86 2.11 13.37
C SER A 6 -7.71 1.21 12.14
N LEU A 7 -8.62 1.34 11.17
CA LEU A 7 -8.51 0.60 9.91
C LEU A 7 -7.14 0.82 9.25
N ASN A 8 -6.59 2.03 9.38
CA ASN A 8 -5.27 2.39 8.87
C ASN A 8 -4.17 1.55 9.55
N ASP A 9 -4.20 1.43 10.88
CA ASP A 9 -3.22 0.63 11.64
C ASP A 9 -3.31 -0.87 11.30
N TYR A 10 -4.53 -1.37 11.14
CA TYR A 10 -4.75 -2.75 10.71
C TYR A 10 -4.16 -3.01 9.32
N LEU A 11 -4.47 -2.14 8.35
CA LEU A 11 -3.94 -2.26 6.99
C LEU A 11 -2.42 -2.15 6.97
N LEU A 12 -1.85 -1.22 7.73
CA LEU A 12 -0.41 -1.06 7.84
C LEU A 12 0.25 -2.33 8.40
N THR A 13 -0.30 -2.88 9.49
CA THR A 13 0.21 -4.13 10.09
C THR A 13 0.16 -5.28 9.10
N HIS A 14 -1.00 -5.50 8.48
CA HIS A 14 -1.19 -6.56 7.49
C HIS A 14 -0.24 -6.42 6.30
N CYS A 15 -0.08 -5.21 5.75
CA CYS A 15 0.83 -4.96 4.63
C CYS A 15 2.29 -5.26 4.99
N ASN A 16 2.71 -4.91 6.21
CA ASN A 16 4.08 -5.22 6.68
C ASN A 16 4.29 -6.72 6.81
N GLU A 17 3.37 -7.45 7.46
CA GLU A 17 3.46 -8.90 7.62
C GLU A 17 3.50 -9.63 6.26
N SER A 18 2.62 -9.25 5.32
CA SER A 18 2.62 -9.84 3.97
C SER A 18 3.87 -9.48 3.17
N MET A 19 4.41 -8.26 3.32
CA MET A 19 5.68 -7.86 2.72
C MET A 19 6.85 -8.69 3.25
N GLU A 20 6.93 -8.90 4.57
CA GLU A 20 7.99 -9.70 5.20
C GLU A 20 7.96 -11.15 4.69
N LYS A 21 6.77 -11.75 4.60
CA LYS A 21 6.59 -13.09 4.02
C LYS A 21 7.02 -13.14 2.56
N ALA A 22 6.65 -12.15 1.75
CA ALA A 22 6.99 -12.10 0.33
C ALA A 22 8.52 -11.98 0.14
N LEU A 23 9.18 -11.15 0.95
CA LEU A 23 10.63 -11.03 0.95
C LEU A 23 11.33 -12.32 1.39
N ALA A 24 10.76 -13.06 2.35
CA ALA A 24 11.31 -14.34 2.81
C ALA A 24 11.14 -15.47 1.78
N ALA A 25 10.06 -15.44 0.99
CA ALA A 25 9.77 -16.45 -0.04
C ALA A 25 10.67 -16.30 -1.29
N GLU A 26 11.18 -15.11 -1.57
CA GLU A 26 12.01 -14.84 -2.75
C GLU A 26 13.49 -14.65 -2.39
N ARG A 27 14.37 -15.50 -2.95
CA ARG A 27 15.82 -15.41 -2.72
C ARG A 27 16.42 -14.09 -3.22
N HIS A 28 15.90 -13.54 -4.33
CA HIS A 28 16.36 -12.30 -4.96
C HIS A 28 15.18 -11.51 -5.56
N PRO A 29 14.43 -10.75 -4.74
CA PRO A 29 13.23 -10.05 -5.18
C PRO A 29 13.60 -8.88 -6.10
N VAL A 30 13.44 -9.07 -7.42
CA VAL A 30 13.73 -8.05 -8.45
C VAL A 30 12.82 -6.83 -8.37
N TRP A 31 11.72 -6.95 -7.62
CA TRP A 31 10.77 -5.87 -7.38
C TRP A 31 11.11 -5.03 -6.15
N GLN A 32 11.97 -5.52 -5.25
CA GLN A 32 12.36 -4.80 -4.04
C GLN A 32 13.19 -3.57 -4.42
N ARG A 33 12.77 -2.40 -3.93
CA ARG A 33 13.49 -1.15 -4.18
C ARG A 33 13.26 -0.16 -3.05
N SER A 34 14.30 0.58 -2.68
CA SER A 34 14.12 1.77 -1.84
C SER A 34 13.51 2.90 -2.68
N CYS A 35 12.30 3.32 -2.29
CA CYS A 35 11.57 4.42 -2.91
C CYS A 35 11.28 5.50 -1.86
N PRO A 36 12.15 6.52 -1.69
CA PRO A 36 12.05 7.48 -0.59
C PRO A 36 10.85 8.43 -0.72
N GLU A 37 10.40 8.74 -1.94
CA GLU A 37 9.25 9.62 -2.17
C GLU A 37 7.90 8.97 -1.79
N MET A 38 7.83 7.65 -1.89
CA MET A 38 6.68 6.83 -1.55
C MET A 38 7.20 5.42 -1.40
N ASN A 39 7.24 4.90 -0.18
CA ASN A 39 7.68 3.53 0.02
C ASN A 39 6.59 2.55 -0.46
N ASP A 40 6.96 1.28 -0.52
CA ASP A 40 6.10 0.25 -1.07
C ASP A 40 4.93 -0.14 -0.15
N ILE A 41 5.10 -0.02 1.17
CA ILE A 41 4.03 -0.23 2.14
C ILE A 41 2.97 0.86 2.02
N ASP A 42 3.39 2.13 1.95
CA ASP A 42 2.50 3.27 1.73
C ASP A 42 1.78 3.17 0.40
N PHE A 43 2.46 2.71 -0.66
CA PHE A 43 1.83 2.48 -1.94
C PHE A 43 0.66 1.47 -1.84
N ILE A 44 0.86 0.35 -1.14
CA ILE A 44 -0.16 -0.68 -0.96
C ILE A 44 -1.30 -0.13 -0.08
N ARG A 45 -0.96 0.44 1.09
CA ARG A 45 -1.91 1.01 2.05
C ARG A 45 -2.80 2.07 1.39
N LEU A 46 -2.22 3.03 0.68
CA LEU A 46 -2.97 4.08 -0.03
C LEU A 46 -3.81 3.49 -1.17
N GLY A 47 -3.32 2.46 -1.86
CA GLY A 47 -4.08 1.72 -2.86
C GLY A 47 -5.33 1.06 -2.28
N LEU A 48 -5.18 0.33 -1.17
CA LEU A 48 -6.27 -0.32 -0.45
C LEU A 48 -7.28 0.70 0.08
N MET A 49 -6.80 1.74 0.76
CA MET A 49 -7.64 2.84 1.27
C MET A 49 -8.46 3.47 0.14
N ARG A 50 -7.84 3.75 -1.02
CA ARG A 50 -8.58 4.26 -2.19
C ARG A 50 -9.68 3.30 -2.63
N CYS A 51 -9.40 2.00 -2.71
CA CYS A 51 -10.36 1.00 -3.17
C CYS A 51 -11.56 0.81 -2.22
N ILE A 52 -11.38 1.04 -0.92
CA ILE A 52 -12.44 0.85 0.10
C ILE A 52 -13.11 2.16 0.52
N SER A 53 -12.55 3.31 0.15
CA SER A 53 -13.11 4.64 0.45
C SER A 53 -14.17 5.08 -0.57
N ALA A 54 -15.12 5.89 -0.11
CA ALA A 54 -16.15 6.50 -0.97
C ALA A 54 -15.62 7.76 -1.68
N VAL A 55 -14.72 7.58 -2.65
CA VAL A 55 -14.10 8.67 -3.43
C VAL A 55 -14.37 8.50 -4.92
N ASP A 56 -14.75 9.60 -5.58
CA ASP A 56 -15.18 9.57 -7.00
C ASP A 56 -14.03 9.50 -8.00
N SER A 57 -12.82 9.88 -7.59
CA SER A 57 -11.66 9.93 -8.48
C SER A 57 -10.34 9.84 -7.71
N GLY A 58 -9.25 9.60 -8.42
CA GLY A 58 -7.91 9.65 -7.83
C GLY A 58 -7.54 11.04 -7.27
N ARG A 59 -8.08 12.12 -7.84
CA ARG A 59 -7.88 13.48 -7.30
C ARG A 59 -8.69 13.69 -6.02
N HIS A 60 -9.95 13.27 -6.01
CA HIS A 60 -10.80 13.31 -4.82
C HIS A 60 -10.10 12.53 -3.68
N PHE A 61 -9.57 11.34 -3.95
CA PHE A 61 -8.79 10.57 -2.97
C PHE A 61 -7.60 11.34 -2.37
N ILE A 62 -6.77 12.00 -3.19
CA ILE A 62 -5.61 12.75 -2.69
C ILE A 62 -6.07 13.88 -1.76
N GLN A 63 -7.08 14.64 -2.17
CA GLN A 63 -7.62 15.76 -1.38
C GLN A 63 -8.18 15.27 -0.05
N THR A 64 -9.01 14.22 -0.06
CA THR A 64 -9.56 13.62 1.15
C THR A 64 -8.47 13.08 2.08
N THR A 65 -7.41 12.49 1.53
CA THR A 65 -6.30 11.96 2.34
C THR A 65 -5.51 13.08 3.02
N GLU A 66 -5.25 14.18 2.31
CA GLU A 66 -4.62 15.37 2.88
C GLU A 66 -5.51 16.00 3.96
N GLU A 67 -6.81 16.16 3.71
CA GLU A 67 -7.76 16.78 4.65
C GLU A 67 -7.99 15.95 5.92
N LEU A 68 -8.12 14.63 5.80
CA LEU A 68 -8.46 13.76 6.94
C LEU A 68 -7.24 13.23 7.70
N HIS A 69 -6.11 13.05 7.02
CA HIS A 69 -4.93 12.41 7.60
C HIS A 69 -3.69 13.30 7.61
N GLY A 70 -3.71 14.48 6.97
CA GLY A 70 -2.56 15.37 6.87
C GLY A 70 -1.41 14.80 6.02
N GLU A 71 -1.66 13.71 5.29
CA GLU A 71 -0.65 13.05 4.46
C GLU A 71 -0.55 13.78 3.11
N ILE A 72 0.49 14.59 2.93
CA ILE A 72 0.71 15.30 1.67
C ILE A 72 1.24 14.33 0.62
N LEU A 73 0.41 14.03 -0.37
CA LEU A 73 0.75 13.12 -1.45
C LEU A 73 0.83 13.86 -2.78
N PRO A 74 2.05 14.10 -3.32
CA PRO A 74 2.20 14.81 -4.59
C PRO A 74 1.48 14.06 -5.72
N HIS A 75 0.64 14.78 -6.47
CA HIS A 75 -0.14 14.21 -7.57
C HIS A 75 0.74 13.44 -8.57
N SER A 76 1.86 14.03 -8.99
CA SER A 76 2.79 13.42 -9.94
C SER A 76 3.37 12.11 -9.40
N THR A 77 3.77 12.09 -8.13
CA THR A 77 4.32 10.90 -7.46
C THR A 77 3.28 9.80 -7.38
N TYR A 78 2.06 10.10 -6.95
CA TYR A 78 0.97 9.11 -6.84
C TYR A 78 0.59 8.51 -8.19
N PHE A 79 0.26 9.34 -9.18
CA PHE A 79 -0.16 8.81 -10.48
C PHE A 79 0.97 8.11 -11.25
N LYS A 80 2.23 8.49 -11.03
CA LYS A 80 3.39 7.77 -11.57
C LYS A 80 3.59 6.42 -10.87
N ALA A 81 3.38 6.36 -9.56
CA ALA A 81 3.44 5.13 -8.79
C ALA A 81 2.46 4.06 -9.31
N LEU A 82 1.23 4.45 -9.66
CA LEU A 82 0.20 3.54 -10.19
C LEU A 82 0.59 2.89 -11.53
N LYS A 83 1.50 3.51 -12.30
CA LYS A 83 1.98 2.98 -13.60
C LYS A 83 3.21 2.09 -13.46
N SER A 84 3.67 1.82 -12.25
CA SER A 84 4.91 1.11 -11.99
C SER A 84 4.74 -0.40 -12.18
N SER A 85 5.27 -0.94 -13.28
CA SER A 85 5.31 -2.40 -13.51
C SER A 85 6.10 -3.17 -12.45
N ARG A 86 7.07 -2.52 -11.80
CA ARG A 86 7.78 -3.06 -10.63
C ARG A 86 6.81 -3.28 -9.46
N ARG A 87 5.95 -2.30 -9.18
CA ARG A 87 4.99 -2.38 -8.08
C ARG A 87 3.89 -3.38 -8.36
N THR A 88 3.52 -3.58 -9.63
CA THR A 88 2.62 -4.67 -10.02
C THR A 88 3.20 -6.03 -9.60
N ARG A 89 4.45 -6.33 -9.98
CA ARG A 89 5.10 -7.60 -9.58
C ARG A 89 5.21 -7.77 -8.06
N MET A 90 5.47 -6.67 -7.35
CA MET A 90 5.47 -6.68 -5.89
C MET A 90 4.08 -6.99 -5.32
N LEU A 91 3.01 -6.39 -5.86
CA LEU A 91 1.64 -6.68 -5.43
C LEU A 91 1.30 -8.15 -5.65
N ASP A 92 1.67 -8.74 -6.80
CA ASP A 92 1.46 -10.15 -7.09
C ASP A 92 2.16 -11.04 -6.04
N ALA A 93 3.42 -10.73 -5.69
CA ALA A 93 4.18 -11.46 -4.68
C ALA A 93 3.55 -11.36 -3.27
N ILE A 94 3.04 -10.18 -2.91
CA ILE A 94 2.41 -9.92 -1.62
C ILE A 94 1.04 -10.61 -1.52
N GLU A 95 0.22 -10.55 -2.58
CA GLU A 95 -1.10 -11.18 -2.63
C GLU A 95 -1.02 -12.69 -2.36
N CYS A 96 0.00 -13.37 -2.90
CA CYS A 96 0.25 -14.78 -2.62
C CYS A 96 0.45 -15.08 -1.13
N GLN A 97 0.93 -14.12 -0.34
CA GLN A 97 1.18 -14.27 1.10
C GLN A 97 0.02 -13.80 1.99
N SER A 98 -0.90 -13.01 1.43
CA SER A 98 -2.07 -12.50 2.16
C SER A 98 -3.18 -13.54 2.36
N SER A 99 -3.21 -14.60 1.54
CA SER A 99 -4.25 -15.64 1.56
C SER A 99 -3.88 -16.93 2.34
N GLU A 100 -2.63 -17.06 2.81
CA GLU A 100 -2.18 -18.20 3.64
C GLU A 100 -2.53 -18.05 5.14
N ALA A 101 -3.32 -17.06 5.52
CA ALA A 101 -3.75 -16.80 6.89
C ALA A 101 -5.20 -17.24 7.17
N SER A 102 -5.60 -18.43 6.72
CA SER A 102 -6.89 -19.07 7.04
C SER A 102 -6.71 -20.47 7.60
#